data_AF-A0A2T4DTF6-F1
#
_entry.id   AF-A0A2T4DTF6-F1
#
_cell.length_a   1.000
_cell.length_b   1.000
_cell.length_c   1.000
_cell.angle_alpha   90.00
_cell.angle_beta   90.00
_cell.angle_gamma   90.00
#
_symmetry.space_group_name_H-M   'P 1'
#
loop_
_entity.id
_entity.type
_entity.pdbx_description
1 polymer ?
#
loop_
_entity_poly.entity_id
_entity_poly.type
_entity_poly.pdbx_seq_one_letter_code
_entity_poly.pdbx_strand_id
1 'polypeptide(L)'
;MDSLNISVQYYGGIIIADRGNTQRQASRNDRMIKLSHDNPKLIPICSVHPYDSLFALKEIERLKGKGVAIIKLHPFSQEIEVDDERVLKLRKKAGEIGITVLIDNANITSPGDIEHLLNLALECKETTFIYAHMGGISFRSWNILKLIKANEDFCNNYIH
;
A
#
# COMPACT_ATOMS: atom_id res chain seq x y z
N MET A 1 -33.91 8.45 9.30
CA MET A 1 -32.92 8.93 8.31
C MET A 1 -32.17 7.72 7.81
N ASP A 2 -32.58 7.20 6.66
CA ASP A 2 -31.72 6.51 5.70
C ASP A 2 -32.43 6.65 4.36
N SER A 3 -32.42 7.88 3.84
CA SER A 3 -33.16 8.27 2.62
C SER A 3 -32.34 8.11 1.35
N LEU A 4 -31.19 7.45 1.45
CA LEU A 4 -30.32 7.13 0.34
C LEU A 4 -30.12 5.61 0.42
N ASN A 5 -30.69 4.85 -0.52
CA ASN A 5 -30.48 3.41 -0.64
C ASN A 5 -29.01 3.08 -0.99
N ILE A 6 -28.07 3.44 -0.13
CA ILE A 6 -26.64 3.22 -0.33
C ILE A 6 -26.31 1.85 0.25
N SER A 7 -25.92 0.93 -0.64
CA SER A 7 -25.41 -0.37 -0.23
C SER A 7 -23.89 -0.42 -0.40
N VAL A 8 -23.20 -0.96 0.60
CA VAL A 8 -21.77 -1.21 0.52
C VAL A 8 -21.55 -2.46 -0.35
N GLN A 9 -20.81 -2.29 -1.46
CA GLN A 9 -20.41 -3.40 -2.32
C GLN A 9 -19.27 -4.20 -1.66
N TYR A 10 -18.20 -3.53 -1.24
CA TYR A 10 -17.05 -4.12 -0.56
C TYR A 10 -16.49 -3.19 0.52
N TYR A 11 -15.75 -3.76 1.48
CA TYR A 11 -15.01 -3.01 2.49
C TYR A 11 -13.65 -3.66 2.76
N GLY A 12 -12.64 -2.87 3.10
CA GLY A 12 -11.28 -3.35 3.38
C GLY A 12 -11.07 -3.64 4.86
N GLY A 13 -10.56 -4.83 5.20
CA GLY A 13 -10.07 -5.15 6.54
C GLY A 13 -8.58 -4.97 6.60
N ILE A 14 -8.13 -4.04 7.43
CA ILE A 14 -6.75 -3.59 7.47
C ILE A 14 -6.08 -4.04 8.76
N ILE A 15 -4.82 -4.48 8.63
CA ILE A 15 -3.91 -4.67 9.75
C ILE A 15 -2.60 -3.92 9.51
N ILE A 16 -1.86 -3.68 10.59
CA ILE A 16 -0.54 -3.06 10.56
C ILE A 16 0.44 -4.02 11.22
N ALA A 17 1.55 -4.24 10.54
CA ALA A 17 2.62 -5.10 10.99
C ALA A 17 3.61 -4.35 11.91
N ASP A 18 3.98 -5.01 13.00
CA ASP A 18 4.99 -4.53 13.95
C ASP A 18 6.34 -5.20 13.64
N ARG A 19 7.44 -4.45 13.68
CA ARG A 19 8.79 -4.96 13.42
C ARG A 19 9.16 -6.10 14.36
N GLY A 20 9.90 -7.09 13.86
CA GLY A 20 10.46 -8.19 14.64
C GLY A 20 9.44 -9.22 15.14
N ASN A 21 8.15 -9.00 14.91
CA ASN A 21 7.06 -9.86 15.38
C ASN A 21 6.50 -10.74 14.25
N THR A 22 7.38 -11.35 13.47
CA THR A 22 7.08 -12.02 12.19
C THR A 22 6.04 -13.15 12.31
N GLN A 23 6.10 -13.97 13.37
CA GLN A 23 5.11 -15.02 13.61
C GLN A 23 3.72 -14.44 13.93
N ARG A 24 3.66 -13.40 14.77
CA ARG A 24 2.41 -12.71 15.14
C ARG A 24 1.80 -12.04 13.91
N GLN A 25 2.62 -11.41 13.08
CA GLN A 25 2.24 -10.80 11.81
C GLN A 25 1.64 -11.84 10.84
N ALA A 26 2.34 -12.95 10.58
CA ALA A 26 1.81 -14.02 9.72
C ALA A 26 0.47 -14.58 10.24
N SER A 27 0.35 -14.76 11.57
CA SER A 27 -0.90 -15.18 12.20
C SER A 27 -2.03 -14.15 12.02
N ARG A 28 -1.74 -12.86 12.13
CA ARG A 28 -2.73 -11.79 11.90
C ARG A 28 -3.17 -11.73 10.43
N ASN A 29 -2.24 -11.86 9.49
CA ASN A 29 -2.55 -11.98 8.07
C ASN A 29 -3.48 -13.18 7.81
N ASP A 30 -3.15 -14.34 8.36
CA ASP A 30 -3.96 -15.55 8.21
C ASP A 30 -5.37 -15.41 8.79
N ARG A 31 -5.52 -14.71 9.93
CA ARG A 31 -6.83 -14.39 10.50
C ARG A 31 -7.64 -13.45 9.61
N MET A 32 -7.01 -12.44 9.00
CA MET A 32 -7.69 -11.52 8.09
C MET A 32 -8.17 -12.24 6.83
N ILE A 33 -7.32 -13.11 6.25
CA ILE A 33 -7.69 -13.94 5.11
C ILE A 33 -8.85 -14.86 5.48
N LYS A 34 -8.78 -15.55 6.63
CA LYS A 34 -9.90 -16.39 7.10
C LYS A 34 -11.19 -15.58 7.24
N LEU A 35 -11.13 -14.40 7.86
CA LEU A 35 -12.30 -13.53 8.03
C LEU A 35 -12.90 -13.13 6.69
N SER A 36 -12.09 -12.91 5.66
CA SER A 36 -12.58 -12.60 4.31
C SER A 36 -13.29 -13.77 3.62
N HIS A 37 -12.91 -15.01 3.91
CA HIS A 37 -13.67 -16.17 3.44
C HIS A 37 -15.04 -16.26 4.11
N ASP A 38 -15.12 -15.91 5.40
CA ASP A 38 -16.38 -15.89 6.15
C ASP A 38 -17.25 -14.67 5.80
N ASN A 39 -16.69 -13.65 5.13
CA ASN A 39 -17.36 -12.40 4.77
C ASN A 39 -17.03 -11.99 3.32
N PRO A 40 -17.78 -12.43 2.30
CA PRO A 40 -17.40 -12.22 0.89
C PRO A 40 -17.25 -10.76 0.42
N LYS A 41 -17.82 -9.80 1.15
CA LYS A 41 -17.68 -8.36 0.90
C LYS A 41 -16.38 -7.77 1.49
N LEU A 42 -15.70 -8.51 2.36
CA LEU A 42 -14.47 -8.10 3.00
C LEU A 42 -13.27 -8.39 2.09
N ILE A 43 -12.53 -7.36 1.72
CA ILE A 43 -11.25 -7.48 1.03
C ILE A 43 -10.15 -7.52 2.09
N PRO A 44 -9.35 -8.60 2.20
CA PRO A 44 -8.28 -8.67 3.17
C PRO A 44 -7.10 -7.82 2.71
N ILE A 45 -6.75 -6.79 3.50
CA ILE A 45 -5.57 -5.96 3.28
C ILE A 45 -4.54 -6.35 4.34
N CYS A 46 -3.60 -7.20 3.93
CA CYS A 46 -2.56 -7.74 4.81
C CYS A 46 -1.43 -6.72 5.00
N SER A 47 -0.48 -7.01 5.90
CA SER A 47 0.66 -6.13 6.12
C SER A 47 1.92 -6.91 6.42
N VAL A 48 3.04 -6.33 5.98
CA VAL A 48 4.39 -6.77 6.34
C VAL A 48 5.18 -5.58 6.86
N HIS A 49 6.23 -5.82 7.64
CA HIS A 49 7.13 -4.77 8.09
C HIS A 49 8.38 -4.80 7.20
N PRO A 50 8.65 -3.77 6.38
CA PRO A 50 9.74 -3.80 5.41
C PRO A 50 11.11 -4.08 6.02
N TYR A 51 11.36 -3.60 7.24
CA TYR A 51 12.64 -3.82 7.93
C TYR A 51 12.86 -5.25 8.44
N ASP A 52 11.86 -6.13 8.40
CA ASP A 52 12.04 -7.58 8.58
C ASP A 52 12.62 -8.25 7.32
N SER A 53 12.92 -7.44 6.29
CA SER A 53 13.79 -7.76 5.16
C SER A 53 13.39 -9.06 4.44
N LEU A 54 14.19 -10.12 4.52
CA LEU A 54 13.91 -11.40 3.85
C LEU A 54 12.57 -12.01 4.27
N PHE A 55 12.17 -11.83 5.53
CA PHE A 55 10.86 -12.30 5.98
C PHE A 55 9.74 -11.57 5.24
N ALA A 56 9.82 -10.24 5.16
CA ALA A 56 8.79 -9.43 4.50
C ALA A 56 8.62 -9.84 3.03
N LEU A 57 9.72 -10.09 2.30
CA LEU A 57 9.69 -10.54 0.92
C LEU A 57 9.04 -11.92 0.76
N LYS A 58 9.42 -12.89 1.60
CA LYS A 58 8.82 -14.24 1.58
C LYS A 58 7.34 -14.22 1.97
N GLU A 59 6.99 -13.35 2.91
CA GLU A 59 5.62 -13.23 3.38
C GLU A 59 4.71 -12.67 2.29
N ILE A 60 5.12 -11.66 1.53
CA ILE A 60 4.29 -11.15 0.42
C ILE A 60 4.11 -12.19 -0.70
N GLU A 61 5.10 -13.03 -0.97
CA GLU A 61 4.96 -14.16 -1.90
C GLU A 61 3.96 -15.19 -1.36
N ARG A 62 4.03 -15.53 -0.07
CA ARG A 62 3.08 -16.42 0.59
C ARG A 62 1.66 -15.85 0.55
N LEU A 63 1.50 -14.56 0.81
CA LEU A 63 0.21 -13.87 0.76
C LEU A 63 -0.37 -13.87 -0.65
N LYS A 64 0.46 -13.62 -1.67
CA LYS A 64 0.04 -13.74 -3.08
C LYS A 64 -0.48 -15.14 -3.39
N GLY A 65 0.25 -16.17 -2.95
CA GLY A 65 -0.16 -17.58 -3.09
C GLY A 65 -1.48 -17.92 -2.38
N LYS A 66 -1.88 -17.12 -1.39
CA LYS A 66 -3.18 -17.22 -0.70
C LYS A 66 -4.28 -16.34 -1.29
N GLY A 67 -4.03 -15.68 -2.44
CA GLY A 67 -5.00 -14.83 -3.12
C GLY A 67 -5.11 -13.41 -2.57
N VAL A 68 -4.20 -12.98 -1.70
CA VAL A 68 -4.14 -11.58 -1.25
C VAL A 68 -3.69 -10.69 -2.41
N ALA A 69 -4.47 -9.64 -2.69
CA ALA A 69 -4.18 -8.69 -3.76
C ALA A 69 -3.54 -7.38 -3.26
N ILE A 70 -3.71 -7.04 -1.98
CA ILE A 70 -3.32 -5.74 -1.43
C ILE A 70 -2.55 -5.94 -0.13
N ILE A 71 -1.41 -5.27 -0.01
CA ILE A 71 -0.73 -5.06 1.28
C ILE A 71 -0.78 -3.59 1.68
N LYS A 72 -0.75 -3.34 2.98
CA LYS A 72 -0.65 -2.00 3.54
C LYS A 72 0.71 -1.76 4.21
N LEU A 73 1.26 -0.59 3.92
CA LEU A 73 2.33 0.05 4.67
C LEU A 73 1.78 1.31 5.35
N HIS A 74 2.20 1.56 6.58
CA HIS A 74 1.83 2.74 7.35
C HIS A 74 3.11 3.38 7.90
N PRO A 75 3.73 4.33 7.16
CA PRO A 75 5.04 4.88 7.49
C PRO A 75 5.20 5.33 8.94
N PHE A 76 4.23 6.07 9.47
CA PHE A 76 4.27 6.54 10.86
C PHE A 76 4.22 5.41 11.90
N SER A 77 3.14 4.63 11.94
CA SER A 77 2.99 3.50 12.89
C SER A 77 4.05 2.40 12.76
N GLN A 78 4.64 2.24 11.57
CA GLN A 78 5.71 1.27 11.34
C GLN A 78 7.11 1.87 11.49
N GLU A 79 7.23 3.19 11.71
CA GLU A 79 8.51 3.88 11.81
C GLU A 79 9.45 3.56 10.63
N ILE A 80 8.89 3.61 9.41
CA ILE A 80 9.62 3.39 8.16
C ILE A 80 9.67 4.67 7.34
N GLU A 81 10.82 4.92 6.72
CA GLU A 81 10.95 5.92 5.67
C GLU A 81 10.57 5.32 4.32
N VAL A 82 9.74 6.01 3.54
CA VAL A 82 9.18 5.46 2.30
C VAL A 82 10.23 5.29 1.18
N ASP A 83 11.30 6.08 1.24
CA ASP A 83 12.45 6.08 0.33
C ASP A 83 13.58 5.12 0.77
N ASP A 84 13.43 4.45 1.92
CA ASP A 84 14.40 3.45 2.38
C ASP A 84 14.52 2.29 1.39
N GLU A 85 15.76 1.85 1.13
CA GLU A 85 16.07 0.79 0.16
C GLU A 85 15.32 -0.54 0.47
N ARG A 86 15.05 -0.83 1.75
CA ARG A 86 14.30 -2.03 2.16
C ARG A 86 12.82 -1.90 1.80
N VAL A 87 12.26 -0.70 1.90
CA VAL A 87 10.89 -0.41 1.46
C VAL A 87 10.83 -0.45 -0.06
N LEU A 88 11.84 0.08 -0.76
CA LEU A 88 11.96 -0.02 -2.23
C LEU A 88 11.99 -1.49 -2.70
N LYS A 89 12.83 -2.33 -2.09
CA LYS A 89 12.91 -3.77 -2.40
C LYS A 89 11.55 -4.45 -2.24
N LEU A 90 10.83 -4.15 -1.16
CA LEU A 90 9.51 -4.70 -0.92
C LEU A 90 8.50 -4.25 -1.99
N ARG A 91 8.48 -2.95 -2.31
CA ARG A 91 7.57 -2.37 -3.31
C ARG A 91 7.81 -2.98 -4.69
N LYS A 92 9.05 -3.03 -5.17
CA LYS A 92 9.41 -3.66 -6.44
C LYS A 92 8.94 -5.10 -6.50
N LYS A 93 9.24 -5.87 -5.45
CA LYS A 93 8.81 -7.26 -5.36
C LYS A 93 7.28 -7.40 -5.40
N ALA A 94 6.55 -6.50 -4.76
CA ALA A 94 5.09 -6.48 -4.81
C ALA A 94 4.59 -6.26 -6.26
N GLY A 95 5.18 -5.32 -7.01
CA GLY A 95 4.90 -5.14 -8.43
C GLY A 95 5.16 -6.38 -9.27
N GLU A 96 6.35 -6.97 -9.13
CA GLU A 96 6.76 -8.19 -9.86
C GLU A 96 5.76 -9.35 -9.69
N ILE A 97 5.15 -9.49 -8.51
CA ILE A 97 4.19 -10.56 -8.20
C ILE A 97 2.73 -10.12 -8.30
N GLY A 98 2.47 -8.89 -8.76
CA GLY A 98 1.13 -8.34 -8.94
C GLY A 98 0.36 -8.18 -7.62
N ILE A 99 1.00 -7.64 -6.59
CA ILE A 99 0.39 -7.14 -5.36
C ILE A 99 0.36 -5.62 -5.40
N THR A 100 -0.81 -5.05 -5.13
CA THR A 100 -0.98 -3.60 -4.94
C THR A 100 -0.47 -3.18 -3.57
N VAL A 101 0.25 -2.06 -3.52
CA VAL A 101 0.77 -1.49 -2.26
C VAL A 101 -0.08 -0.27 -1.87
N LEU A 102 -0.81 -0.39 -0.77
CA LEU A 102 -1.49 0.72 -0.12
C LEU A 102 -0.53 1.40 0.84
N ILE A 103 -0.24 2.68 0.64
CA ILE A 103 0.54 3.51 1.56
C ILE A 103 -0.41 4.43 2.30
N ASP A 104 -0.51 4.20 3.60
CA ASP A 104 -1.30 5.01 4.52
C ASP A 104 -0.43 6.12 5.09
N ASN A 105 -0.34 7.21 4.32
CA ASN A 105 0.42 8.40 4.64
C ASN A 105 -0.48 9.65 4.51
N ALA A 106 -0.59 10.42 5.59
CA ALA A 106 -1.35 11.66 5.67
C ALA A 106 -0.47 12.93 5.76
N ASN A 107 0.82 12.81 5.46
CA ASN A 107 1.86 13.85 5.55
C ASN A 107 1.91 14.50 6.94
N ILE A 108 2.02 13.68 7.98
CA ILE A 108 1.98 14.15 9.37
C ILE A 108 3.40 14.37 9.92
N THR A 109 4.37 13.57 9.46
CA THR A 109 5.66 13.42 10.17
C THR A 109 6.89 13.76 9.37
N SER A 110 6.82 13.79 8.04
CA SER A 110 8.00 13.95 7.19
C SER A 110 7.78 15.07 6.16
N PRO A 111 8.59 16.14 6.19
CA PRO A 111 8.59 17.15 5.12
C PRO A 111 8.87 16.51 3.76
N GLY A 112 8.19 16.96 2.70
CA GLY A 112 8.42 16.43 1.34
C GLY A 112 7.73 15.11 1.02
N ASP A 113 6.83 14.63 1.90
CA ASP A 113 6.22 13.30 1.79
C ASP A 113 5.51 13.04 0.46
N ILE A 114 4.92 14.06 -0.17
CA ILE A 114 4.21 13.88 -1.44
C ILE A 114 5.19 13.72 -2.60
N GLU A 115 6.28 14.48 -2.62
CA GLU A 115 7.35 14.33 -3.59
C GLU A 115 7.97 12.93 -3.50
N HIS A 116 8.20 12.44 -2.28
CA HIS A 116 8.67 11.07 -2.07
C HIS A 116 7.68 10.05 -2.64
N LEU A 117 6.39 10.14 -2.30
CA LEU A 117 5.35 9.24 -2.84
C LEU A 117 5.27 9.27 -4.38
N LEU A 118 5.39 10.43 -5.01
CA LEU A 118 5.43 10.54 -6.46
C LEU A 118 6.65 9.80 -7.03
N ASN A 119 7.83 10.01 -6.45
CA ASN A 119 9.05 9.33 -6.88
C ASN A 119 8.94 7.80 -6.75
N LEU A 120 8.25 7.28 -5.71
CA LEU A 120 8.03 5.84 -5.56
C LEU A 120 7.33 5.24 -6.78
N ALA A 121 6.31 5.93 -7.31
CA ALA A 121 5.56 5.46 -8.48
C ALA A 121 6.46 5.43 -9.73
N LEU A 122 7.36 6.40 -9.88
CA LEU A 122 8.31 6.46 -11.00
C LEU A 122 9.39 5.39 -10.92
N GLU A 123 9.85 5.05 -9.71
CA GLU A 123 10.88 4.03 -9.44
C GLU A 123 10.35 2.59 -9.54
N CYS A 124 9.05 2.40 -9.33
CA CYS A 124 8.38 1.10 -9.26
C CYS A 124 7.23 1.02 -10.27
N LYS A 125 7.54 1.18 -11.56
CA LYS A 125 6.55 1.25 -12.66
C LYS A 125 5.61 0.04 -12.75
N GLU A 126 6.08 -1.14 -12.34
CA GLU A 126 5.27 -2.37 -12.32
C GLU A 126 4.40 -2.51 -11.07
N THR A 127 4.53 -1.59 -10.11
CA THR A 127 3.80 -1.64 -8.84
C THR A 127 2.60 -0.70 -8.88
N THR A 128 1.40 -1.26 -8.70
CA THR A 128 0.21 -0.44 -8.46
C THR A 128 0.22 0.09 -7.04
N PHE A 129 0.11 1.41 -6.88
CA PHE A 129 0.02 2.07 -5.59
C PHE A 129 -1.39 2.61 -5.30
N ILE A 130 -1.80 2.51 -4.04
CA ILE A 130 -2.95 3.25 -3.49
C ILE A 130 -2.41 4.19 -2.41
N TYR A 131 -2.49 5.50 -2.65
CA TYR A 131 -2.13 6.51 -1.65
C TYR A 131 -3.35 6.93 -0.85
N ALA A 132 -3.43 6.52 0.42
CA ALA A 132 -4.53 6.91 1.29
C ALA A 132 -4.48 8.40 1.62
N HIS A 133 -5.61 8.96 2.05
CA HIS A 133 -5.75 10.35 2.51
C HIS A 133 -5.39 11.44 1.49
N MET A 134 -5.04 11.08 0.24
CA MET A 134 -4.64 12.00 -0.82
C MET A 134 -3.61 13.05 -0.33
N GLY A 135 -2.59 12.62 0.42
CA GLY A 135 -1.55 13.52 0.93
C GLY A 135 -1.98 14.43 2.10
N GLY A 136 -3.16 14.20 2.68
CA GLY A 136 -3.63 14.83 3.92
C GLY A 136 -3.49 16.35 3.90
N ILE A 137 -2.65 16.88 4.79
CA ILE A 137 -2.44 18.34 4.93
C ILE A 137 -1.88 19.00 3.68
N SER A 138 -1.19 18.23 2.83
CA SER A 138 -0.55 18.72 1.61
C SER A 138 -1.29 18.29 0.34
N PHE A 139 -2.57 17.91 0.45
CA PHE A 139 -3.43 17.48 -0.66
C PHE A 139 -3.28 18.31 -1.94
N ARG A 140 -3.15 19.64 -1.81
CA ARG A 140 -3.02 20.56 -2.95
C ARG A 140 -1.82 20.26 -3.85
N SER A 141 -0.77 19.64 -3.32
CA SER A 141 0.42 19.27 -4.10
C SER A 141 0.10 18.22 -5.17
N TRP A 142 -0.95 17.40 -5.00
CA TRP A 142 -1.37 16.42 -6.02
C TRP A 142 -1.92 17.04 -7.30
N ASN A 143 -2.17 18.36 -7.34
CA ASN A 143 -2.50 19.06 -8.58
C ASN A 143 -1.41 18.92 -9.66
N ILE A 144 -0.16 18.62 -9.27
CA ILE A 144 0.94 18.33 -10.20
C ILE A 144 0.63 17.15 -11.13
N LEU A 145 -0.19 16.17 -10.70
CA LEU A 145 -0.58 15.04 -11.52
C LEU A 145 -1.30 15.47 -12.79
N LYS A 146 -2.03 16.59 -12.77
CA LYS A 146 -2.69 17.13 -13.98
C LYS A 146 -1.66 17.63 -15.00
N LEU A 147 -0.58 18.25 -14.53
CA LEU A 147 0.51 18.73 -15.39
C LEU A 147 1.31 17.56 -15.95
N ILE A 148 1.56 16.54 -15.13
CA ILE A 148 2.21 15.30 -15.53
C ILE A 148 1.39 14.58 -16.62
N LYS A 149 0.08 14.46 -16.42
CA LYS A 149 -0.83 13.84 -17.41
C LYS A 149 -0.95 14.60 -18.73
N ALA A 150 -0.73 15.91 -18.71
CA ALA A 150 -0.70 16.72 -19.93
C ALA A 150 0.60 16.50 -20.74
N ASN A 151 1.60 15.81 -20.18
CA ASN A 151 2.82 15.44 -20.86
C ASN A 151 2.75 13.96 -21.28
N GLU A 152 2.30 13.72 -22.51
CA GLU A 152 2.09 12.35 -23.05
C GLU A 152 3.38 11.53 -23.04
N ASP A 153 4.53 12.15 -23.34
CA ASP A 153 5.84 11.48 -23.31
C ASP A 153 6.19 11.02 -21.89
N PHE A 154 5.92 11.83 -20.86
CA PHE A 154 6.15 11.42 -19.49
C PHE A 154 5.20 10.28 -19.07
N CYS A 155 3.93 10.37 -19.42
CA CYS A 155 2.97 9.33 -19.03
C CYS A 155 3.27 7.99 -19.70
N ASN A 156 3.47 7.98 -21.02
CA ASN A 156 3.78 6.76 -21.76
C ASN A 156 5.05 6.07 -21.27
N ASN A 157 6.01 6.84 -20.74
CA ASN A 157 7.27 6.30 -20.26
C ASN A 157 7.29 5.96 -18.76
N TYR A 158 6.40 6.52 -17.92
CA TYR A 158 6.55 6.46 -16.47
C TYR A 158 5.28 6.22 -15.64
N ILE A 159 4.07 6.25 -16.23
CA ILE A 159 2.81 6.06 -15.50
C ILE A 159 1.90 5.09 -16.28
N HIS A 160 1.56 3.95 -15.66
CA HIS A 160 0.65 2.93 -16.22
C HIS A 160 -0.68 2.88 -15.48
#